data_AF-A0A7V3M8H8-F1
#
_entry.id   AF-A0A7V3M8H8-F1
#
_cell.length_a   1.000
_cell.length_b   1.000
_cell.length_c   1.000
_cell.angle_alpha   90.00
_cell.angle_beta   90.00
_cell.angle_gamma   90.00
#
_symmetry.space_group_name_H-M   'P 1'
#
loop_
_entity.id
_entity.type
_entity.pdbx_description
1 polymer ?
#
loop_
_entity_poly.entity_id
_entity_poly.type
_entity_poly.pdbx_seq_one_letter_code
_entity_poly.pdbx_strand_id
1 'polypeptide(L)'
;MPSDPEQLRQTLFALIQARNLDEALRFLEAHPELLTDEADAVLGRLIDTAQAQGDEAAPRIFERHRALLRRCREVGIEQAFAEFSGPPIPPEFQADIRRAQEGEDRYRQTGDLVRSAFDLYYPVLFEQLGRPKPESREDGQELTRYLARGL
;
A
#
# COMPACT_ATOMS: atom_id res chain seq x y z
N MET A 1 9.89 10.58 -25.81
CA MET A 1 9.47 9.43 -26.64
C MET A 1 8.04 9.13 -26.23
N PRO A 2 7.07 9.05 -27.17
CA PRO A 2 5.73 8.61 -26.81
C PRO A 2 5.81 7.16 -26.34
N SER A 3 5.34 6.89 -25.12
CA SER A 3 5.27 5.54 -24.56
C SER A 3 4.16 4.75 -25.28
N ASP A 4 4.38 3.45 -25.50
CA ASP A 4 3.36 2.55 -26.05
C ASP A 4 2.09 2.61 -25.16
N PRO A 5 0.89 2.83 -25.73
CA PRO A 5 -0.37 2.84 -24.96
C PRO A 5 -0.57 1.61 -24.07
N GLU A 6 -0.10 0.43 -24.48
CA GLU A 6 -0.20 -0.78 -23.67
C GLU A 6 0.77 -0.76 -22.49
N GLN A 7 1.98 -0.24 -22.69
CA GLN A 7 2.94 -0.04 -21.62
C GLN A 7 2.43 1.00 -20.61
N LEU A 8 1.87 2.12 -21.08
CA LEU A 8 1.23 3.11 -20.21
C LEU A 8 0.10 2.50 -19.39
N ARG A 9 -0.73 1.64 -20.01
CA ARG A 9 -1.79 0.93 -19.31
C ARG A 9 -1.22 0.07 -18.19
N GLN A 10 -0.17 -0.70 -18.44
CA GLN A 10 0.47 -1.55 -17.43
C GLN A 10 1.06 -0.72 -16.28
N THR A 11 1.75 0.38 -16.61
CA THR A 11 2.33 1.31 -15.61
C THR A 11 1.23 1.97 -14.77
N LEU A 12 0.09 2.34 -15.37
CA LEU A 12 -1.08 2.86 -14.64
C LEU A 12 -1.65 1.83 -13.67
N PHE A 13 -1.78 0.56 -14.08
CA PHE A 13 -2.23 -0.50 -13.18
C PHE A 13 -1.25 -0.74 -12.03
N ALA A 14 0.06 -0.61 -12.27
CA ALA A 14 1.06 -0.69 -11.21
C ALA A 14 0.94 0.47 -10.20
N LEU A 15 0.72 1.70 -10.66
CA LEU A 15 0.43 2.84 -9.77
C LEU A 15 -0.84 2.60 -8.93
N ILE A 16 -1.92 2.14 -9.55
CA ILE A 16 -3.19 1.89 -8.86
C ILE A 16 -3.04 0.80 -7.79
N GLN A 17 -2.10 -0.13 -7.98
CA GLN A 17 -1.77 -1.19 -7.03
C GLN A 17 -0.71 -0.80 -6.00
N ALA A 18 -0.23 0.45 -6.00
CA ALA A 18 0.72 0.95 -5.01
C ALA A 18 0.13 0.76 -3.59
N ARG A 19 0.94 0.22 -2.69
CA ARG A 19 0.51 -0.25 -1.36
C ARG A 19 0.24 0.90 -0.41
N ASN A 20 0.92 2.01 -0.61
CA ASN A 20 0.81 3.18 0.24
C ASN A 20 1.18 4.45 -0.53
N LEU A 21 0.98 5.58 0.15
CA LEU A 21 1.23 6.90 -0.41
C LEU A 21 2.69 7.10 -0.82
N ASP A 22 3.64 6.63 -0.01
CA ASP A 22 5.08 6.76 -0.28
C ASP A 22 5.51 5.99 -1.53
N GLU A 23 4.97 4.78 -1.73
CA GLU A 23 5.19 3.97 -2.93
C GLU A 23 4.59 4.66 -4.16
N ALA A 24 3.37 5.19 -4.06
CA ALA A 24 2.75 5.92 -5.15
C ALA A 24 3.53 7.19 -5.54
N LEU A 25 4.05 7.93 -4.55
CA LEU A 25 4.89 9.11 -4.76
C LEU A 25 6.17 8.76 -5.52
N ARG A 26 6.95 7.81 -4.99
CA ARG A 26 8.20 7.36 -5.64
C ARG A 26 7.95 6.79 -7.03
N PHE A 27 6.84 6.08 -7.20
CA PHE A 27 6.46 5.54 -8.50
C PHE A 27 6.17 6.65 -9.51
N LEU A 28 5.46 7.71 -9.12
CA LEU A 28 5.18 8.85 -10.00
C LEU A 28 6.44 9.65 -10.35
N GLU A 29 7.36 9.82 -9.41
CA GLU A 29 8.65 10.45 -9.67
C GLU A 29 9.50 9.64 -10.66
N ALA A 30 9.44 8.31 -10.58
CA ALA A 30 10.15 7.39 -11.47
C ALA A 30 9.49 7.23 -12.85
N HIS A 31 8.19 7.52 -12.96
CA HIS A 31 7.39 7.33 -14.16
C HIS A 31 6.71 8.63 -14.64
N PRO A 32 7.50 9.64 -15.08
CA PRO A 32 6.95 10.90 -15.56
C PRO A 32 6.06 10.74 -16.80
N GLU A 33 6.15 9.63 -17.53
CA GLU A 33 5.25 9.28 -18.63
C GLU A 33 3.77 9.17 -18.19
N LEU A 34 3.50 8.96 -16.90
CA LEU A 34 2.14 8.98 -16.35
C LEU A 34 1.54 10.39 -16.23
N LEU A 35 2.38 11.43 -16.29
CA LEU A 35 1.97 12.83 -16.18
C LEU A 35 1.79 13.48 -17.56
N THR A 36 1.25 12.71 -18.51
CA THR A 36 1.06 13.10 -19.91
C THR A 36 -0.42 13.13 -20.30
N ASP A 37 -0.73 13.79 -21.42
CA ASP A 37 -2.10 13.75 -21.99
C ASP A 37 -2.44 12.34 -22.50
N GLU A 38 -1.44 11.58 -22.95
CA GLU A 38 -1.59 10.21 -23.39
C GLU A 38 -2.02 9.28 -22.24
N ALA A 39 -1.41 9.41 -21.06
CA ALA A 39 -1.80 8.65 -19.87
C ALA A 39 -3.23 8.99 -19.42
N ASP A 40 -3.61 10.27 -19.48
CA ASP A 40 -4.98 10.72 -19.21
C ASP A 40 -5.99 10.08 -20.17
N ALA A 41 -5.65 10.01 -21.47
CA ALA A 41 -6.49 9.38 -22.48
C ALA A 41 -6.61 7.86 -22.28
N VAL A 42 -5.54 7.19 -21.84
CA VAL A 42 -5.59 5.76 -21.48
C VAL A 42 -6.55 5.53 -20.31
N LEU A 43 -6.48 6.33 -19.24
CA LEU A 43 -7.42 6.27 -18.12
C LEU A 43 -8.87 6.54 -18.57
N GLY A 44 -9.09 7.50 -19.47
CA GLY A 44 -10.40 7.74 -20.08
C GLY A 44 -10.98 6.49 -20.74
N ARG A 45 -10.19 5.80 -21.57
CA ARG A 45 -10.63 4.55 -22.21
C ARG A 45 -10.91 3.42 -21.22
N LEU A 46 -10.15 3.34 -20.12
CA LEU A 46 -10.39 2.34 -19.06
C LEU A 46 -11.71 2.60 -18.32
N ILE A 47 -12.05 3.86 -18.06
CA ILE A 47 -13.33 4.27 -17.49
C ILE A 47 -14.48 3.85 -18.41
N ASP A 48 -14.41 4.22 -19.69
CA ASP A 48 -15.45 3.90 -20.68
C ASP A 48 -15.65 2.38 -20.81
N THR A 49 -14.56 1.62 -20.81
CA THR A 49 -14.58 0.15 -20.89
C THR A 49 -15.23 -0.47 -19.67
N ALA A 50 -14.87 -0.02 -18.47
CA ALA A 50 -15.42 -0.54 -17.22
C ALA A 50 -16.93 -0.24 -17.10
N GLN A 51 -17.35 0.97 -17.50
CA GLN A 51 -18.77 1.34 -17.55
C GLN A 51 -19.55 0.46 -18.53
N ALA A 52 -19.00 0.22 -19.73
CA ALA A 52 -19.64 -0.65 -20.73
C ALA A 52 -19.77 -2.11 -20.27
N GLN A 53 -18.88 -2.56 -19.37
CA GLN A 53 -18.93 -3.89 -18.75
C GLN A 53 -19.86 -3.98 -17.53
N GLY A 54 -20.44 -2.85 -17.10
CA GLY A 54 -21.29 -2.79 -15.91
C GLY A 54 -20.52 -2.90 -14.59
N ASP A 55 -19.21 -2.61 -14.59
CA ASP A 55 -18.42 -2.56 -13.37
C ASP A 55 -18.70 -1.25 -12.62
N GLU A 56 -19.24 -1.34 -11.40
CA GLU A 56 -19.60 -0.17 -10.59
C GLU A 56 -18.43 0.43 -9.81
N ALA A 57 -17.37 -0.36 -9.58
CA ALA A 57 -16.24 0.01 -8.72
C ALA A 57 -15.07 0.56 -9.55
N ALA A 58 -14.71 -0.10 -10.64
CA ALA A 58 -13.54 0.25 -11.44
C ALA A 58 -13.58 1.69 -12.00
N PRO A 59 -14.69 2.21 -12.55
CA PRO A 59 -14.74 3.59 -13.04
C PRO A 59 -14.38 4.60 -11.96
N ARG A 60 -14.88 4.42 -10.73
CA ARG A 60 -14.60 5.32 -9.59
C ARG A 60 -13.13 5.31 -9.21
N ILE A 61 -12.50 4.13 -9.24
CA ILE A 61 -11.06 3.98 -8.96
C ILE A 61 -10.25 4.71 -10.03
N PHE A 62 -10.56 4.51 -11.31
CA PHE A 62 -9.85 5.15 -12.41
C PHE A 62 -10.06 6.67 -12.44
N GLU A 63 -11.27 7.17 -12.16
CA GLU A 63 -11.57 8.59 -12.04
C GLU A 63 -10.75 9.27 -10.95
N ARG A 64 -10.64 8.63 -9.77
CA ARG A 64 -9.82 9.16 -8.67
C ARG A 64 -8.35 9.30 -9.07
N HIS A 65 -7.78 8.27 -9.71
CA HIS A 65 -6.40 8.31 -10.17
C HIS A 65 -6.22 9.34 -11.29
N ARG A 66 -7.16 9.44 -12.23
CA ARG A 66 -7.14 10.43 -13.30
C ARG A 66 -7.14 11.86 -12.75
N ALA A 67 -7.98 12.14 -11.76
CA ALA A 67 -8.01 13.43 -11.08
C ALA A 67 -6.68 13.75 -10.37
N LEU A 68 -6.10 12.78 -9.66
CA LEU A 68 -4.81 12.93 -9.02
C LEU A 68 -3.69 13.25 -10.03
N LEU A 69 -3.59 12.51 -11.15
CA LEU A 69 -2.55 12.73 -12.16
C LEU A 69 -2.68 14.09 -12.84
N ARG A 70 -3.91 14.51 -13.16
CA ARG A 70 -4.17 15.88 -13.66
C ARG A 70 -3.70 16.91 -12.66
N ARG A 71 -4.01 16.72 -11.37
CA ARG A 71 -3.59 17.65 -10.34
C ARG A 71 -2.07 17.70 -10.20
N CYS A 72 -1.39 16.56 -10.27
CA CYS A 72 0.07 16.48 -10.28
C CYS A 72 0.68 17.28 -11.45
N ARG A 73 0.03 17.33 -12.62
CA ARG A 73 0.48 18.15 -13.75
C ARG A 73 0.28 19.64 -13.54
N GLU A 74 -0.78 20.03 -12.83
CA GLU A 74 -1.12 21.44 -12.59
C GLU A 74 -0.26 22.08 -11.50
N VAL A 75 -0.03 21.36 -10.39
CA VAL A 75 0.59 21.92 -9.18
C VAL A 75 1.85 21.17 -8.72
N GLY A 76 2.25 20.12 -9.43
CA GLY A 76 3.34 19.24 -9.02
C GLY A 76 2.88 18.09 -8.12
N ILE A 77 3.70 17.03 -8.05
CA ILE A 77 3.39 15.79 -7.34
C ILE A 77 3.18 16.05 -5.84
N GLU A 78 4.13 16.72 -5.18
CA GLU A 78 4.08 16.95 -3.73
C GLU A 78 2.81 17.70 -3.29
N GLN A 79 2.50 18.81 -3.97
CA GLN A 79 1.32 19.61 -3.64
C GLN A 79 0.02 18.85 -3.92
N ALA A 80 -0.07 18.15 -5.06
CA ALA A 80 -1.25 17.35 -5.38
C ALA A 80 -1.49 16.28 -4.31
N PHE A 81 -0.44 15.60 -3.83
CA PHE A 81 -0.60 14.58 -2.80
C PHE A 81 -0.99 15.15 -1.44
N ALA A 82 -0.47 16.31 -1.05
CA ALA A 82 -0.87 16.98 0.19
C ALA A 82 -2.37 17.36 0.20
N GLU A 83 -2.93 17.70 -0.97
CA GLU A 83 -4.38 17.94 -1.10
C GLU A 83 -5.21 16.66 -0.94
N PHE A 84 -4.65 15.50 -1.29
CA PHE A 84 -5.33 14.20 -1.27
C PHE A 84 -5.11 13.39 0.02
N SER A 85 -4.02 13.62 0.78
CA SER A 85 -3.63 12.80 1.93
C SER A 85 -4.07 13.34 3.30
N GLY A 86 -4.77 14.48 3.34
CA GLY A 86 -5.14 15.13 4.60
C GLY A 86 -3.92 15.77 5.29
N PRO A 87 -4.07 16.29 6.53
CA PRO A 87 -2.95 16.91 7.22
C PRO A 87 -1.80 15.91 7.40
N PRO A 88 -0.54 16.36 7.30
CA PRO A 88 0.62 15.49 7.46
C PRO A 88 0.59 14.80 8.82
N ILE A 89 0.98 13.52 8.84
CA ILE A 89 1.06 12.74 10.08
C ILE A 89 2.07 13.42 11.02
N PRO A 90 1.66 13.76 12.26
CA PRO A 90 2.56 14.39 13.22
C PRO A 90 3.86 13.56 13.43
N PRO A 91 5.03 14.21 13.58
CA PRO A 91 6.32 13.52 13.71
C PRO A 91 6.36 12.42 14.76
N GLU A 92 5.65 12.60 15.88
CA GLU A 92 5.53 11.63 16.96
C GLU A 92 4.94 10.29 16.52
N PHE A 93 4.06 10.27 15.51
CA PHE A 93 3.44 9.05 15.00
C PHE A 93 4.17 8.43 13.79
N GLN A 94 5.15 9.13 13.21
CA GLN A 94 5.86 8.64 12.02
C GLN A 94 6.63 7.33 12.29
N ALA A 95 7.17 7.18 13.49
CA ALA A 95 7.86 5.95 13.88
C ALA A 95 6.90 4.75 13.98
N ASP A 96 5.69 4.98 14.49
CA ASP A 96 4.69 3.93 14.64
C ASP A 96 4.11 3.49 13.29
N ILE A 97 3.87 4.44 12.38
CA ILE A 97 3.47 4.14 11.00
C ILE A 97 4.53 3.30 10.29
N ARG A 98 5.82 3.65 10.43
CA ARG A 98 6.91 2.87 9.84
C ARG A 98 6.94 1.44 10.37
N ARG A 99 6.80 1.27 11.69
CA ARG A 99 6.74 -0.08 12.30
C ARG A 99 5.54 -0.88 11.80
N ALA A 100 4.38 -0.24 11.64
CA ALA A 100 3.19 -0.89 11.09
C ALA A 100 3.43 -1.37 9.65
N GLN A 101 4.01 -0.52 8.80
CA GLN A 101 4.35 -0.86 7.41
C GLN A 101 5.36 -2.02 7.33
N GLU A 102 6.42 -1.98 8.14
CA GLU A 102 7.42 -3.06 8.22
C GLU A 102 6.80 -4.39 8.68
N GLY A 103 5.83 -4.32 9.61
CA GLY A 103 5.06 -5.47 10.07
C GLY A 103 4.18 -6.07 8.97
N GLU A 104 3.46 -5.22 8.23
CA GLU A 104 2.64 -5.66 7.09
C GLU A 104 3.48 -6.30 5.98
N ASP A 105 4.62 -5.70 5.63
CA ASP A 105 5.52 -6.23 4.60
C ASP A 105 6.10 -7.59 5.01
N ARG A 106 6.48 -7.73 6.29
CA ARG A 106 6.94 -9.01 6.84
C ARG A 106 5.84 -10.07 6.80
N TYR A 107 4.61 -9.70 7.17
CA TYR A 107 3.46 -10.61 7.11
C TYR A 107 3.20 -11.07 5.68
N ARG A 108 3.18 -10.15 4.70
CA ARG A 108 2.91 -10.48 3.30
C ARG A 108 4.00 -11.38 2.69
N GLN A 109 5.26 -11.16 3.06
CA GLN A 109 6.39 -11.97 2.58
C GLN A 109 6.42 -13.38 3.19
N THR A 110 6.03 -13.51 4.45
CA THR A 110 6.15 -14.79 5.18
C THR A 110 4.85 -15.59 5.23
N GLY A 111 3.70 -14.94 5.02
CA GLY A 111 2.36 -15.51 5.21
C GLY A 111 2.05 -15.88 6.66
N ASP A 112 2.93 -15.54 7.60
CA ASP A 112 2.89 -16.05 8.96
C ASP A 112 2.31 -15.00 9.93
N LEU A 113 0.98 -15.03 10.04
CA LEU A 113 0.19 -14.20 10.97
C LEU A 113 0.64 -14.42 12.41
N VAL A 114 1.11 -15.64 12.72
CA VAL A 114 1.61 -16.04 14.04
C VAL A 114 2.91 -15.32 14.38
N ARG A 115 3.89 -15.30 13.46
CA ARG A 115 5.17 -14.60 13.67
C ARG A 115 4.97 -13.09 13.84
N SER A 116 4.05 -12.53 13.06
CA SER A 116 3.77 -11.08 13.03
C SER A 116 3.00 -10.60 14.26
N ALA A 117 1.99 -11.37 14.70
CA ALA A 117 1.34 -11.14 15.98
C ALA A 117 2.35 -11.32 17.14
N PHE A 118 3.23 -12.32 17.05
CA PHE A 118 4.20 -12.60 18.10
C PHE A 118 5.19 -11.45 18.33
N ASP A 119 5.73 -10.84 17.27
CA ASP A 119 6.63 -9.67 17.39
C ASP A 119 5.94 -8.44 18.01
N LEU A 120 4.62 -8.29 17.82
CA LEU A 120 3.81 -7.21 18.40
C LEU A 120 3.55 -7.43 19.91
N TYR A 121 3.33 -8.69 20.32
CA TYR A 121 3.03 -9.08 21.72
C TYR A 121 4.27 -9.46 22.54
N TYR A 122 5.44 -9.62 21.90
CA TYR A 122 6.68 -10.09 22.51
C TYR A 122 7.13 -9.31 23.76
N PRO A 123 7.04 -7.96 23.82
CA PRO A 123 7.46 -7.21 25.00
C PRO A 123 6.60 -7.53 26.24
N VAL A 124 5.29 -7.73 26.05
CA VAL A 124 4.32 -7.96 27.13
C VAL A 124 4.42 -9.41 27.65
N LEU A 125 4.62 -10.37 26.75
CA LEU A 125 4.72 -11.80 27.08
C LEU A 125 5.96 -12.13 27.90
N PHE A 126 7.09 -11.44 27.68
CA PHE A 126 8.33 -11.70 28.42
C PHE A 126 8.28 -11.15 29.85
N GLU A 127 7.82 -9.91 30.03
CA GLU A 127 7.80 -9.25 31.35
C GLU A 127 6.79 -9.89 32.32
N GLN A 128 5.63 -10.36 31.84
CA GLN A 128 4.59 -10.91 32.71
C GLN A 128 4.64 -12.43 32.90
N LEU A 129 5.17 -13.20 31.93
CA LEU A 129 5.08 -14.66 31.95
C LEU A 129 6.43 -15.40 32.00
N GLY A 130 7.56 -14.69 31.88
CA GLY A 130 8.90 -15.26 32.13
C GLY A 130 9.32 -16.41 31.20
N ARG A 131 8.83 -16.44 29.95
CA ARG A 131 9.15 -17.50 28.97
C ARG A 131 10.19 -17.08 27.93
N PRO A 132 11.08 -17.98 27.49
CA PRO A 132 12.11 -17.69 26.49
C PRO A 132 11.53 -17.59 25.07
N LYS A 133 12.30 -16.97 24.17
CA LYS A 133 11.96 -16.84 22.74
C LYS A 133 11.85 -18.22 22.09
N PRO A 134 10.78 -18.52 21.34
CA PRO A 134 10.78 -19.68 20.45
C PRO A 134 11.85 -19.48 19.36
N GLU A 135 12.75 -20.46 19.21
CA GLU A 135 13.84 -20.42 18.23
C GLU A 135 13.47 -21.17 16.94
N SER A 136 12.45 -22.04 17.03
CA SER A 136 11.98 -22.86 15.92
C SER A 136 10.52 -22.57 15.52
N ARG A 137 10.13 -23.06 14.34
CA ARG A 137 8.74 -23.00 13.84
C ARG A 137 7.80 -23.87 14.68
N GLU A 138 8.28 -25.00 15.20
CA GLU A 138 7.50 -25.87 16.08
C GLU A 138 7.23 -25.18 17.42
N ASP A 139 8.23 -24.50 17.99
CA ASP A 139 8.11 -23.75 19.24
C ASP A 139 7.03 -22.65 19.13
N GLY A 140 7.01 -21.93 17.99
CA GLY A 140 6.01 -20.90 17.71
C GLY A 140 4.59 -21.45 17.57
N GLN A 141 4.44 -22.63 16.95
CA GLN A 141 3.14 -23.30 16.80
C GLN A 141 2.62 -23.84 18.15
N GLU A 142 3.51 -24.37 18.99
CA GLU A 142 3.16 -24.84 20.33
C GLU A 142 2.68 -23.70 21.23
N LEU A 143 3.38 -22.56 21.19
CA LEU A 143 3.02 -21.37 21.94
C LEU A 143 1.67 -20.77 21.48
N THR A 144 1.41 -20.79 20.18
CA THR A 144 0.11 -20.37 19.61
C THR A 144 -1.03 -21.27 20.07
N ARG A 145 -0.80 -22.59 20.07
CA ARG A 145 -1.76 -23.58 20.60
C ARG A 145 -2.03 -23.38 22.09
N TYR A 146 -1.01 -22.99 22.85
CA TYR A 146 -1.13 -22.69 24.27
C TYR A 146 -1.97 -21.42 24.53
N LEU A 147 -1.68 -20.31 23.84
CA LEU A 147 -2.44 -19.07 23.96
C LEU A 147 -3.90 -19.23 23.52
N ALA A 148 -4.14 -20.01 22.45
CA ALA A 148 -5.49 -20.35 21.99
C ALA A 148 -6.28 -21.23 22.97
N ARG A 149 -5.62 -21.87 23.95
CA ARG A 149 -6.23 -22.68 25.01
C ARG A 149 -6.33 -21.96 26.36
N GLY A 150 -5.82 -20.73 26.47
CA GLY A 150 -5.57 -20.05 27.74
C GLY A 150 -6.16 -18.65 27.85
N LEU A 151 -7.41 -18.47 27.41
CA LEU A 151 -8.34 -17.40 27.83
C LEU A 151 -9.68 -18.03 28.22
#